data_AF-A0A4R4IC16-F1
#
_entry.id   AF-A0A4R4IC16-F1
#
_cell.length_a   1.000
_cell.length_b   1.000
_cell.length_c   1.000
_cell.angle_alpha   90.00
_cell.angle_beta   90.00
_cell.angle_gamma   90.00
#
_symmetry.space_group_name_H-M   'P 1'
#
loop_
_entity.id
_entity.type
_entity.pdbx_description
1 polymer ?
#
loop_
_entity_poly.entity_id
_entity_poly.type
_entity_poly.pdbx_seq_one_letter_code
_entity_poly.pdbx_strand_id
1 'polypeptide(L)' 'MEITWADRIKALEGRGWSLTDIGRAIGKSPQTVSDIKQGRTREPGGMAAVQLHHLYSTGAKPPVKDVAA' A
#
# COMPACT_ATOMS: atom_id res chain seq x y z
N MET A 1 12.50 -7.18 15.07
CA MET A 1 11.93 -7.65 13.79
C MET A 1 11.72 -6.44 12.90
N GLU A 2 12.41 -6.36 11.77
CA GLU A 2 12.14 -5.35 10.75
C GLU A 2 10.80 -5.65 10.07
N ILE A 3 9.83 -4.75 10.20
CA ILE A 3 8.57 -4.84 9.47
C ILE A 3 8.88 -4.59 7.99
N THR A 4 8.80 -5.64 7.18
CA THR A 4 9.03 -5.56 5.73
C THR A 4 7.88 -4.85 5.02
N TRP A 5 8.10 -4.40 3.78
CA TRP A 5 7.04 -3.82 2.95
C TRP A 5 5.88 -4.80 2.73
N ALA A 6 6.18 -6.08 2.55
CA ALA A 6 5.17 -7.12 2.45
C ALA A 6 4.28 -7.19 3.70
N ASP A 7 4.89 -7.05 4.88
CA ASP A 7 4.18 -7.08 6.15
C ASP A 7 3.28 -5.85 6.33
N ARG A 8 3.74 -4.66 5.90
CA ARG A 8 2.91 -3.44 5.87
C ARG A 8 1.69 -3.61 4.96
N ILE A 9 1.86 -4.20 3.79
CA ILE A 9 0.75 -4.45 2.85
C ILE A 9 -0.24 -5.44 3.45
N LYS A 10 0.24 -6.54 4.05
CA LYS A 10 -0.62 -7.52 4.75
C LYS A 10 -1.37 -6.88 5.92
N ALA A 11 -0.72 -6.01 6.68
CA ALA A 11 -1.35 -5.29 7.78
C ALA A 11 -2.43 -4.30 7.29
N LEU A 12 -2.22 -3.66 6.15
CA LEU A 12 -3.24 -2.81 5.50
C LEU A 12 -4.41 -3.67 5.01
N GLU A 13 -4.16 -4.81 4.37
CA GLU A 13 -5.21 -5.77 3.98
C GLU A 13 -6.03 -6.24 5.20
N GLY A 14 -5.38 -6.54 6.32
CA GLY A 14 -6.05 -6.88 7.58
C GLY A 14 -6.90 -5.73 8.16
N ARG A 15 -6.64 -4.49 7.76
CA ARG A 15 -7.45 -3.30 8.09
C ARG A 15 -8.58 -3.04 7.09
N GLY A 16 -8.78 -3.91 6.09
CA GLY A 16 -9.82 -3.77 5.07
C GLY A 16 -9.39 -3.00 3.81
N TRP A 17 -8.09 -2.81 3.60
CA TRP A 17 -7.58 -2.23 2.36
C TRP A 17 -7.44 -3.27 1.25
N SER A 18 -7.84 -2.91 0.03
CA SER A 18 -7.53 -3.74 -1.14
C SER A 18 -6.17 -3.37 -1.72
N LEU A 19 -5.49 -4.32 -2.36
CA LEU A 19 -4.24 -4.06 -3.08
C LEU A 19 -4.36 -2.95 -4.13
N THR A 20 -5.55 -2.82 -4.73
CA THR A 20 -5.91 -1.74 -5.66
C THR A 20 -5.95 -0.37 -4.97
N ASP A 21 -6.55 -0.27 -3.78
CA ASP A 21 -6.58 0.98 -3.01
C ASP A 21 -5.20 1.37 -2.51
N ILE A 22 -4.42 0.39 -2.03
CA ILE A 22 -3.03 0.61 -1.62
C ILE A 22 -2.22 1.10 -2.81
N GLY A 23 -2.36 0.45 -3.98
CA GLY A 23 -1.70 0.85 -5.22
C GLY A 23 -2.05 2.29 -5.61
N ARG A 24 -3.34 2.62 -5.60
CA ARG A 24 -3.82 3.97 -5.90
C ARG A 24 -3.28 5.01 -4.91
N ALA A 25 -3.21 4.67 -3.63
CA ALA A 25 -2.70 5.56 -2.60
C ALA A 25 -1.19 5.83 -2.72
N ILE A 26 -0.42 4.85 -3.21
CA ILE A 26 1.04 4.97 -3.39
C ILE A 26 1.44 5.34 -4.84
N GLY A 27 0.47 5.60 -5.71
CA GLY A 27 0.70 5.89 -7.13
C GLY A 27 1.33 4.73 -7.92
N LYS A 28 1.04 3.47 -7.54
CA LYS A 28 1.53 2.27 -8.21
C LYS A 28 0.40 1.37 -8.66
N SER A 29 0.70 0.53 -9.64
CA SER A 29 -0.24 -0.51 -10.08
C SER A 29 -0.45 -1.55 -8.97
N PRO A 30 -1.67 -2.11 -8.82
CA PRO A 30 -1.93 -3.19 -7.88
C PRO A 30 -1.02 -4.41 -8.09
N GLN A 31 -0.58 -4.66 -9.34
CA GLN A 31 0.44 -5.67 -9.63
C GLN A 31 1.76 -5.40 -8.90
N THR A 32 2.23 -4.14 -8.88
CA THR A 32 3.44 -3.76 -8.14
C THR A 32 3.27 -4.00 -6.64
N VAL A 33 2.09 -3.72 -6.08
CA VAL A 33 1.78 -4.00 -4.67
C VAL A 33 1.80 -5.51 -4.39
N SER A 34 1.21 -6.32 -5.27
CA SER A 34 1.31 -7.79 -5.19
C SER A 34 2.75 -8.28 -5.26
N ASP A 35 3.58 -7.68 -6.12
CA ASP A 35 4.98 -8.06 -6.30
C ASP A 35 5.82 -7.75 -5.04
N ILE A 36 5.56 -6.61 -4.41
CA ILE A 36 6.14 -6.23 -3.11
C ILE A 36 5.66 -7.18 -2.00
N LYS A 37 4.36 -7.51 -1.97
CA LYS A 37 3.77 -8.47 -1.02
C LYS A 37 4.38 -9.87 -1.13
N GLN A 38 4.69 -10.30 -2.35
CA GLN A 38 5.32 -11.59 -2.63
C GLN A 38 6.86 -11.55 -2.44
N GLY A 39 7.44 -10.39 -2.15
CA GLY A 39 8.89 -10.24 -1.99
C GLY A 39 9.67 -10.33 -3.31
N ARG A 40 8.99 -10.24 -4.47
CA ARG A 40 9.63 -10.18 -5.78
C ARG A 40 10.28 -8.82 -6.04
N THR A 41 9.70 -7.76 -5.49
CA THR A 41 10.26 -6.41 -5.47
C THR A 41 10.69 -6.04 -4.06
N ARG A 42 11.99 -5.77 -3.86
CA ARG A 42 12.55 -5.38 -2.56
C ARG A 42 12.19 -3.96 -2.13
N GLU A 43 11.97 -3.05 -3.08
CA GLU A 43 11.70 -1.65 -2.78
C GLU A 43 10.61 -1.08 -3.71
N PRO A 44 9.47 -0.63 -3.17
CA PRO A 44 8.62 0.29 -3.90
C PRO A 44 9.46 1.53 -4.20
N GLY A 45 9.62 1.92 -5.48
CA GLY A 45 10.48 3.06 -5.84
C GLY A 45 10.22 4.30 -4.96
N GLY A 46 11.28 5.02 -4.56
CA GLY A 46 11.35 5.87 -3.36
C GLY A 46 10.09 6.62 -2.90
N MET A 47 9.34 7.25 -3.80
CA MET A 47 8.08 7.92 -3.45
C MET A 47 6.97 6.97 -2.97
N ALA A 48 6.87 5.78 -3.56
CA ALA A 48 5.91 4.75 -3.14
C ALA A 48 6.28 4.15 -1.78
N ALA A 49 7.57 4.05 -1.45
CA ALA A 49 8.02 3.67 -0.11
C ALA A 49 7.56 4.71 0.93
N VAL A 50 7.79 6.00 0.66
CA VAL A 50 7.35 7.08 1.55
C VAL A 50 5.84 7.07 1.71
N GLN A 51 5.07 6.98 0.62
CA GLN A 51 3.60 6.94 0.67
C GLN A 51 3.07 5.70 1.38
N LEU A 52 3.65 4.52 1.15
CA LEU A 52 3.24 3.27 1.81
C LEU A 52 3.54 3.32 3.32
N HIS A 53 4.69 3.86 3.70
CA HIS A 53 5.02 4.06 5.11
C HIS A 53 4.10 5.09 5.77
N HIS A 54 3.83 6.20 5.09
CA HIS A 54 2.90 7.22 5.56
C HIS A 54 1.47 6.67 5.73
N LEU A 55 0.98 5.89 4.76
CA LEU A 55 -0.32 5.22 4.81
C LEU A 55 -0.42 4.25 5.99
N TYR A 56 0.62 3.42 6.17
CA TYR A 56 0.71 2.48 7.28
C TYR A 56 0.74 3.18 8.65
N SER A 57 1.53 4.26 8.75
CA SER A 57 1.75 5.03 9.98
C SER A 57 0.52 5.85 10.38
N THR A 58 -0.09 6.56 9.43
CA THR A 58 -1.28 7.38 9.69
C THR A 58 -2.54 6.55 9.85
N GLY A 59 -2.61 5.38 9.20
CA GLY A 59 -3.86 4.60 9.09
C GLY A 59 -4.98 5.37 8.38
N ALA A 60 -4.67 6.55 7.85
CA ALA A 60 -5.64 7.43 7.23
C ALA A 60 -5.99 6.84 5.88
N LYS A 61 -7.24 6.40 5.75
CA LYS A 61 -7.86 6.20 4.44
C LYS A 61 -7.93 7.58 3.82
N PRO A 62 -7.13 7.95 2.78
CA PRO A 62 -7.56 8.97 1.85
C PRO A 62 -9.04 8.75 1.61
N PRO A 63 -9.89 9.78 1.77
CA PRO A 63 -11.30 9.64 1.50
C PRO A 63 -11.36 9.03 0.12
N VAL A 64 -11.85 7.79 0.04
CA VAL A 64 -12.34 7.26 -1.22
C VAL A 64 -13.27 8.34 -1.69
N LYS A 65 -12.86 9.08 -2.73
CA LYS A 65 -13.81 9.85 -3.50
C LYS A 65 -14.67 8.76 -4.11
N ASP A 66 -15.69 8.33 -3.35
CA ASP A 66 -16.95 7.90 -3.90
C ASP A 66 -17.29 8.99 -4.92
N VAL A 67 -16.97 8.70 -6.17
CA VAL A 67 -17.57 9.43 -7.27
C VAL A 67 -18.99 8.91 -7.27
N ALA A 68 -19.81 9.56 -6.44
CA ALA A 68 -21.23 9.35 -6.41
C ALA A 68 -21.82 10.02 -7.65
N ALA A 69 -22.66 9.24 -8.33
CA ALA A 69 -23.55 9.55 -9.46
C ALA A 69 -22.90 9.66 -10.85
#